data_AF-A0A2N2IMZ9-F1
#
_entry.id   AF-A0A2N2IMZ9-F1
#
_cell.length_a   1.000
_cell.length_b   1.000
_cell.length_c   1.000
_cell.angle_alpha   90.00
_cell.angle_beta   90.00
_cell.angle_gamma   90.00
#
_symmetry.space_group_name_H-M   'P 1'
#
loop_
_entity.id
_entity.type
_entity.pdbx_description
1 polymer ?
#
loop_
_entity_poly.entity_id
_entity_poly.type
_entity_poly.pdbx_seq_one_letter_code
_entity_poly.pdbx_strand_id
1 'polypeptide(L)'
;MNTPKNNQSPWAAYQSLEPQTRFVLHACALTGEPVRESALISCLFPSAAGQKWPTPTEGHLLAGLAELAQKNLLENDCACRREIVELVAHDSRKQPYLPALASAIQHAWPTPAPEKSPDPDCLWRRSLRDLRLALLAADETAYTHNLLALLALQEEFPERFPENPLVTLCGAPFDPPWFAKLPLHVQLYALHQIFLNGLLHLTEIVLPQEYLQDKRFLKGLSAKNREPFSYLLTSHLLIQGQTQAASAWLDNTLQQGAPLGVRGWRQFLAGETTAAIHSYEKDLAKIRKANQ
;
A
#
# COMPACT_ATOMS: atom_id res chain seq x y z
N MET A 1 13.60 24.75 -21.23
CA MET A 1 13.96 23.35 -21.55
C MET A 1 12.70 22.65 -22.00
N ASN A 2 12.64 22.19 -23.25
CA ASN A 2 11.48 21.53 -23.82
C ASN A 2 11.38 20.11 -23.23
N THR A 3 10.37 19.86 -22.41
CA THR A 3 9.99 18.52 -22.00
C THR A 3 9.47 17.75 -23.22
N PRO A 4 10.05 16.59 -23.58
CA PRO A 4 9.48 15.77 -24.63
C PRO A 4 8.11 15.28 -24.18
N LYS A 5 7.08 15.55 -24.99
CA LYS A 5 5.73 14.99 -24.89
C LYS A 5 5.78 13.50 -25.25
N ASN A 6 6.36 12.68 -24.39
CA ASN A 6 6.19 11.24 -24.52
C ASN A 6 4.86 10.87 -23.83
N ASN A 7 3.80 10.70 -24.63
CA ASN A 7 2.42 10.40 -24.18
C ASN A 7 2.27 8.98 -23.58
N GLN A 8 3.36 8.33 -23.16
CA GLN A 8 3.34 7.00 -22.59
C GLN A 8 3.26 7.11 -21.06
N SER A 9 2.32 6.37 -20.45
CA SER A 9 2.23 6.27 -18.99
C SER A 9 3.61 5.91 -18.40
N PRO A 10 4.06 6.56 -17.31
CA PRO A 10 5.36 6.24 -16.68
C PRO A 10 5.51 4.74 -16.35
N TRP A 11 4.40 4.07 -16.03
CA TRP A 11 4.39 2.62 -15.81
C TRP A 11 4.70 1.83 -17.08
N ALA A 12 4.11 2.20 -18.22
CA ALA A 12 4.38 1.55 -19.50
C ALA A 12 5.82 1.82 -19.98
N ALA A 13 6.36 3.01 -19.71
CA ALA A 13 7.77 3.31 -19.95
C ALA A 13 8.70 2.43 -19.09
N TYR A 14 8.40 2.24 -17.80
CA TYR A 14 9.11 1.31 -16.93
C TYR A 14 9.03 -0.14 -17.45
N GLN A 15 7.86 -0.61 -17.87
CA GLN A 15 7.68 -1.96 -18.42
C GLN A 15 8.47 -2.20 -19.71
N SER A 16 8.82 -1.15 -20.46
CA SER A 16 9.66 -1.26 -21.66
C SER A 16 11.17 -1.33 -21.38
N LEU A 17 11.60 -1.09 -20.13
CA LEU A 17 13.01 -1.08 -19.77
C LEU A 17 13.65 -2.46 -19.82
N GLU A 18 14.92 -2.48 -20.19
CA GLU A 18 15.80 -3.65 -20.06
C GLU A 18 16.01 -4.03 -18.58
N PRO A 19 16.27 -5.32 -18.27
CA PRO A 19 16.41 -5.79 -16.88
C PRO A 19 17.43 -5.03 -16.02
N GLN A 20 18.53 -4.58 -16.63
CA GLN A 20 19.58 -3.83 -15.94
C GLN A 20 19.09 -2.43 -15.53
N THR A 21 18.40 -1.73 -16.44
CA THR A 21 17.83 -0.40 -16.16
C THR A 21 16.66 -0.50 -15.17
N ARG A 22 15.86 -1.58 -15.21
CA ARG A 22 14.85 -1.84 -14.16
C ARG A 22 15.47 -2.01 -12.78
N PHE A 23 16.60 -2.70 -12.67
CA PHE A 23 17.33 -2.82 -11.39
C PHE A 23 17.70 -1.46 -10.83
N VAL A 24 18.19 -0.53 -11.66
CA VAL A 24 18.51 0.83 -11.22
C VAL A 24 17.27 1.51 -10.64
N LEU A 25 16.11 1.42 -11.32
CA LEU A 25 14.89 2.02 -10.82
C LEU A 25 14.35 1.31 -9.57
N HIS A 26 14.55 0.00 -9.40
CA HIS A 26 14.25 -0.69 -8.15
C HIS A 26 15.08 -0.12 -6.99
N ALA A 27 16.38 0.10 -7.20
CA ALA A 27 17.24 0.70 -6.17
C ALA A 27 16.73 2.09 -5.79
N CYS A 28 16.42 2.94 -6.77
CA CYS A 28 15.82 4.27 -6.57
C CYS A 28 14.45 4.24 -5.86
N ALA A 29 13.58 3.30 -6.19
CA ALA A 29 12.25 3.20 -5.57
C ALA A 29 12.33 2.71 -4.11
N LEU A 30 13.27 1.81 -3.83
CA LEU A 30 13.43 1.20 -2.52
C LEU A 30 14.25 2.05 -1.54
N THR A 31 14.95 3.10 -1.98
CA THR A 31 15.64 4.03 -1.05
C THR A 31 14.67 4.83 -0.20
N GLY A 32 13.45 5.07 -0.69
CA GLY A 32 12.37 5.76 0.03
C GLY A 32 12.59 7.25 0.32
N GLU A 33 13.72 7.81 -0.11
CA GLU A 33 14.01 9.24 -0.08
C GLU A 33 14.88 9.65 -1.28
N PRO A 34 14.87 10.95 -1.68
CA PRO A 34 15.78 11.46 -2.69
C PRO A 34 17.23 11.30 -2.23
N VAL A 35 18.06 10.70 -3.07
CA VAL A 35 19.47 10.41 -2.79
C VAL A 35 20.34 10.84 -3.96
N ARG A 36 21.47 11.48 -3.65
CA ARG A 36 22.46 11.83 -4.69
C ARG A 36 23.03 10.57 -5.33
N GLU A 37 23.40 10.65 -6.61
CA GLU A 37 24.03 9.55 -7.36
C GLU A 37 25.21 8.93 -6.60
N SER A 38 26.07 9.76 -6.01
CA SER A 38 27.22 9.31 -5.22
C SER A 38 26.82 8.46 -4.00
N ALA A 39 25.70 8.79 -3.34
CA ALA A 39 25.23 8.04 -2.19
C ALA A 39 24.64 6.69 -2.61
N LEU A 40 23.95 6.64 -3.75
CA LEU A 40 23.47 5.39 -4.34
C LEU A 40 24.63 4.47 -4.77
N ILE A 41 25.69 5.05 -5.35
CA ILE A 41 26.92 4.33 -5.67
C ILE A 41 27.52 3.73 -4.39
N SER A 42 27.72 4.53 -3.33
CA SER A 42 28.29 4.03 -2.07
C SER A 42 27.43 3.00 -1.36
N CYS A 43 26.11 3.01 -1.58
CA CYS A 43 25.20 2.00 -1.06
C CYS A 43 25.38 0.64 -1.77
N LEU A 44 25.60 0.65 -3.09
CA LEU A 44 25.66 -0.57 -3.91
C LEU A 44 27.08 -1.08 -4.13
N PHE A 45 28.10 -0.22 -4.02
CA PHE A 45 29.49 -0.51 -4.34
C PHE A 45 30.47 -0.07 -3.24
N PRO A 46 31.48 -0.89 -2.91
CA PRO A 46 31.68 -2.26 -3.40
C PRO A 46 30.56 -3.19 -2.89
N SER A 47 30.14 -4.15 -3.73
CA SER A 47 29.11 -5.10 -3.35
C SER A 47 29.61 -6.04 -2.24
N ALA A 48 28.71 -6.44 -1.33
CA ALA A 48 29.01 -7.45 -0.34
C ALA A 48 29.55 -8.75 -0.98
N ALA A 49 30.35 -9.52 -0.25
CA ALA A 49 30.96 -10.74 -0.77
C ALA A 49 29.90 -11.72 -1.32
N GLY A 50 30.07 -12.14 -2.57
CA GLY A 50 29.13 -13.04 -3.27
C GLY A 50 27.90 -12.35 -3.87
N GLN A 51 27.66 -11.07 -3.58
CA GLN A 51 26.57 -10.32 -4.18
C GLN A 51 26.91 -9.90 -5.61
N LYS A 52 25.99 -10.16 -6.55
CA LYS A 52 26.11 -9.73 -7.95
C LYS A 52 24.88 -8.91 -8.33
N TRP A 53 25.09 -7.65 -8.62
CA TRP A 53 24.04 -6.77 -9.13
C TRP A 53 23.85 -6.99 -10.64
N PRO A 54 22.61 -6.82 -11.16
CA PRO A 54 22.37 -6.76 -12.60
C PRO A 54 23.18 -5.68 -13.32
N THR A 55 23.50 -4.57 -12.64
CA THR A 55 24.47 -3.57 -13.10
C THR A 55 25.83 -3.84 -12.46
N PRO A 56 26.81 -4.42 -13.18
CA PRO A 56 28.02 -4.97 -12.57
C PRO A 56 29.04 -3.92 -12.13
N THR A 57 28.94 -2.68 -12.62
CA THR A 57 29.89 -1.60 -12.31
C THR A 57 29.16 -0.28 -12.05
N GLU A 58 29.85 0.65 -11.39
CA GLU A 58 29.38 2.02 -11.17
C GLU A 58 29.02 2.73 -12.49
N GLY A 59 29.81 2.50 -13.55
CA GLY A 59 29.53 3.07 -14.88
C GLY A 59 28.20 2.59 -15.48
N HIS A 60 27.83 1.31 -15.28
CA HIS A 60 26.52 0.81 -15.73
C HIS A 60 25.37 1.38 -14.89
N LEU A 61 25.57 1.59 -13.59
CA LEU A 61 24.58 2.26 -12.73
C LEU A 61 24.34 3.70 -13.22
N LEU A 62 25.39 4.48 -13.46
CA LEU A 62 25.30 5.85 -13.95
C LEU A 62 24.65 5.94 -15.34
N ALA A 63 24.99 5.03 -16.25
CA ALA A 63 24.34 4.95 -17.55
C ALA A 63 22.83 4.66 -17.43
N GLY A 64 22.45 3.75 -16.52
CA GLY A 64 21.05 3.46 -16.22
C GLY A 64 20.31 4.66 -15.62
N LEU A 65 20.92 5.39 -14.68
CA LEU A 65 20.34 6.63 -14.13
C LEU A 65 20.10 7.68 -15.21
N ALA A 66 21.07 7.87 -16.12
CA ALA A 66 20.92 8.77 -17.26
C ALA A 66 19.78 8.36 -18.20
N GLU A 67 19.64 7.05 -18.48
CA GLU A 67 18.52 6.52 -19.27
C GLU A 67 17.16 6.75 -18.60
N LEU A 68 17.06 6.49 -17.28
CA LEU A 68 15.84 6.69 -16.51
C LEU A 68 15.43 8.18 -16.47
N ALA A 69 16.39 9.09 -16.34
CA ALA A 69 16.17 10.52 -16.43
C ALA A 69 15.66 10.94 -17.83
N GLN A 70 16.27 10.43 -18.91
CA GLN A 70 15.83 10.69 -20.28
C GLN A 70 14.39 10.18 -20.54
N LYS A 71 14.00 9.06 -19.92
CA LYS A 71 12.65 8.50 -19.99
C LYS A 71 11.66 9.14 -19.02
N ASN A 72 12.08 10.16 -18.24
CA ASN A 72 11.25 10.85 -17.26
C ASN A 72 10.64 9.91 -16.20
N LEU A 73 11.45 8.96 -15.72
CA LEU A 73 11.10 8.00 -14.67
C LEU A 73 11.68 8.36 -13.30
N LEU A 74 12.55 9.37 -13.26
CA LEU A 74 13.12 9.95 -12.04
C LEU A 74 12.63 11.38 -11.82
N GLU A 75 12.53 11.75 -10.56
CA GLU A 75 12.45 13.13 -10.09
C GLU A 75 13.86 13.62 -9.70
N ASN A 76 13.95 14.68 -8.89
CA ASN A 76 15.23 15.17 -8.37
C ASN A 76 15.95 14.08 -7.54
N ASP A 77 17.29 14.11 -7.55
CA ASP A 77 18.15 13.27 -6.69
C ASP A 77 17.75 11.79 -6.69
N CYS A 78 17.89 11.13 -7.84
CA CYS A 78 17.62 9.70 -8.06
C CYS A 78 16.26 9.18 -7.54
N ALA A 79 15.30 10.05 -7.20
CA ALA A 79 14.02 9.62 -6.66
C ALA A 79 13.17 9.02 -7.77
N CYS A 80 12.58 7.84 -7.53
CA CYS A 80 11.58 7.28 -8.44
C CYS A 80 10.34 8.19 -8.44
N ARG A 81 9.73 8.38 -9.60
CA ARG A 81 8.48 9.15 -9.71
C ARG A 81 7.38 8.63 -8.79
N ARG A 82 6.73 9.54 -8.08
CA ARG A 82 5.68 9.22 -7.08
C ARG A 82 4.55 8.38 -7.66
N GLU A 83 4.20 8.58 -8.92
CA GLU A 83 3.08 7.87 -9.56
C GLU A 83 3.34 6.38 -9.81
N ILE A 84 4.60 5.94 -9.75
CA ILE A 84 5.00 4.56 -10.06
C ILE A 84 5.87 3.91 -8.98
N VAL A 85 6.28 4.65 -7.94
CA VAL A 85 7.22 4.15 -6.92
C VAL A 85 6.76 2.83 -6.29
N GLU A 86 5.48 2.73 -5.90
CA GLU A 86 4.96 1.49 -5.30
C GLU A 86 4.85 0.36 -6.34
N LEU A 87 4.44 0.64 -7.58
CA LEU A 87 4.38 -0.39 -8.62
C LEU A 87 5.76 -0.97 -8.94
N VAL A 88 6.77 -0.10 -9.02
CA VAL A 88 8.17 -0.48 -9.22
C VAL A 88 8.68 -1.28 -8.02
N ALA A 89 8.35 -0.87 -6.80
CA ALA A 89 8.68 -1.61 -5.60
C ALA A 89 8.01 -2.99 -5.56
N HIS A 90 6.73 -3.10 -5.93
CA HIS A 90 6.00 -4.37 -6.00
C HIS A 90 6.60 -5.32 -7.04
N ASP A 91 7.02 -4.81 -8.21
CA ASP A 91 7.67 -5.64 -9.23
C ASP A 91 9.02 -6.19 -8.75
N SER A 92 9.77 -5.41 -7.97
CA SER A 92 11.05 -5.83 -7.39
C SER A 92 10.96 -7.10 -6.53
N ARG A 93 9.77 -7.43 -5.98
CA ARG A 93 9.50 -8.68 -5.24
C ARG A 93 9.76 -9.95 -6.06
N LYS A 94 9.69 -9.86 -7.39
CA LYS A 94 9.94 -10.99 -8.28
C LYS A 94 11.44 -11.29 -8.44
N GLN A 95 12.30 -10.45 -7.90
CA GLN A 95 13.72 -10.44 -8.20
C GLN A 95 14.54 -11.10 -7.09
N PRO A 96 15.52 -11.97 -7.44
CA PRO A 96 16.32 -12.69 -6.45
C PRO A 96 17.25 -11.77 -5.65
N TYR A 97 17.55 -10.57 -6.16
CA TYR A 97 18.42 -9.60 -5.49
C TYR A 97 17.72 -8.74 -4.44
N LEU A 98 16.38 -8.82 -4.31
CA LEU A 98 15.62 -7.94 -3.40
C LEU A 98 16.15 -8.00 -1.94
N PRO A 99 16.38 -9.18 -1.33
CA PRO A 99 16.85 -9.23 0.06
C PRO A 99 18.21 -8.53 0.27
N ALA A 100 19.15 -8.73 -0.67
CA ALA A 100 20.45 -8.09 -0.61
C ALA A 100 20.37 -6.58 -0.83
N LEU A 101 19.51 -6.14 -1.77
CA LEU A 101 19.28 -4.72 -2.04
C LEU A 101 18.63 -4.03 -0.83
N ALA A 102 17.61 -4.64 -0.23
CA ALA A 102 16.97 -4.14 0.98
C ALA A 102 17.98 -3.98 2.13
N SER A 103 18.83 -4.99 2.36
CA SER A 103 19.88 -4.93 3.38
C SER A 103 20.90 -3.83 3.13
N ALA A 104 21.35 -3.66 1.88
CA ALA A 104 22.29 -2.59 1.51
C ALA A 104 21.70 -1.19 1.75
N ILE A 105 20.43 -1.00 1.41
CA ILE A 105 19.70 0.27 1.61
C ILE A 105 19.53 0.57 3.10
N GLN A 106 19.10 -0.42 3.89
CA GLN A 106 18.92 -0.25 5.34
C GLN A 106 20.25 0.00 6.06
N HIS A 107 21.35 -0.57 5.57
CA HIS A 107 22.69 -0.31 6.10
C HIS A 107 23.17 1.10 5.77
N ALA A 108 22.96 1.56 4.53
CA ALA A 108 23.36 2.89 4.10
C ALA A 108 22.54 4.01 4.78
N TRP A 109 21.26 3.75 5.05
CA TRP A 109 20.33 4.72 5.62
C TRP A 109 19.49 4.12 6.76
N PRO A 110 20.08 3.86 7.93
CA PRO A 110 19.40 3.17 9.04
C PRO A 110 18.25 3.99 9.65
N THR A 111 17.32 3.27 10.27
CA THR A 111 16.18 3.79 11.04
C THR A 111 16.20 3.21 12.46
N PRO A 112 16.22 4.05 13.52
CA PRO A 112 16.37 5.51 13.47
C PRO A 112 17.75 5.91 12.93
N ALA A 113 17.85 7.12 12.39
CA ALA A 113 19.14 7.67 11.99
C ALA A 113 20.08 7.76 13.22
N PRO A 114 21.41 7.67 13.04
CA PRO A 114 22.37 7.78 14.15
C PRO A 114 22.40 9.18 14.81
N GLU A 115 21.69 10.15 14.23
CA GLU A 115 21.56 11.50 14.74
C GLU A 115 20.72 11.53 16.04
N LYS A 116 21.11 12.38 16.99
CA LYS A 116 20.43 12.48 18.30
C LYS A 116 19.00 13.02 18.22
N SER A 117 18.67 13.75 17.16
CA SER A 117 17.33 14.32 16.92
C SER A 117 17.12 14.39 15.41
N PRO A 118 16.69 13.28 14.79
CA PRO A 118 16.45 13.25 13.35
C PRO A 118 15.30 14.18 12.99
N ASP A 119 15.40 14.86 11.84
CA ASP A 119 14.28 15.59 11.27
C ASP A 119 13.05 14.66 11.11
N PRO A 120 11.85 15.05 11.56
CA PRO A 120 10.67 14.19 11.48
C PRO A 120 10.32 13.73 10.07
N ASP A 121 10.52 14.54 9.02
CA ASP A 121 10.24 14.07 7.64
C ASP A 121 11.24 13.01 7.19
N CYS A 122 12.52 13.17 7.55
CA CYS A 122 13.55 12.16 7.32
C CYS A 122 13.18 10.83 8.01
N LEU A 123 12.79 10.91 9.28
CA LEU A 123 12.38 9.73 10.05
C LEU A 123 11.12 9.07 9.47
N TRP A 124 10.13 9.87 9.04
CA TRP A 124 8.93 9.38 8.36
C TRP A 124 9.27 8.64 7.06
N ARG A 125 10.06 9.26 6.17
CA ARG A 125 10.45 8.65 4.88
C ARG A 125 11.17 7.31 5.07
N ARG A 126 12.11 7.24 6.01
CA ARG A 126 12.87 6.01 6.28
C ARG A 126 12.04 4.93 6.98
N SER A 127 11.16 5.31 7.91
CA SER A 127 10.21 4.37 8.51
C SER A 127 9.21 3.83 7.47
N LEU A 128 8.74 4.69 6.56
CA LEU A 128 7.84 4.31 5.46
C LEU A 128 8.54 3.34 4.48
N ARG A 129 9.81 3.60 4.18
CA ARG A 129 10.67 2.68 3.43
C ARG A 129 10.79 1.33 4.12
N ASP A 130 11.07 1.30 5.42
CA ASP A 130 11.25 0.03 6.13
C ASP A 130 9.95 -0.75 6.26
N LEU A 131 8.81 -0.07 6.39
CA LEU A 131 7.49 -0.70 6.27
C LEU A 131 7.27 -1.29 4.86
N ARG A 132 7.63 -0.56 3.79
CA ARG A 132 7.57 -1.07 2.41
C ARG A 132 8.42 -2.32 2.25
N LEU A 133 9.66 -2.31 2.72
CA LEU A 133 10.56 -3.46 2.65
C LEU A 133 10.00 -4.66 3.42
N ALA A 134 9.42 -4.45 4.61
CA ALA A 134 8.78 -5.51 5.38
C ALA A 134 7.58 -6.13 4.65
N LEU A 135 6.72 -5.31 4.02
CA LEU A 135 5.61 -5.77 3.19
C LEU A 135 6.08 -6.60 1.99
N LEU A 136 7.13 -6.15 1.29
CA LEU A 136 7.69 -6.87 0.15
C LEU A 136 8.32 -8.21 0.56
N ALA A 137 8.99 -8.24 1.71
CA ALA A 137 9.60 -9.44 2.29
C ALA A 137 8.58 -10.41 2.93
N ALA A 138 7.32 -9.98 3.10
CA ALA A 138 6.31 -10.68 3.90
C ALA A 138 6.79 -10.97 5.34
N ASP A 139 7.55 -10.04 5.92
CA ASP A 139 8.02 -10.11 7.30
C ASP A 139 6.99 -9.48 8.24
N GLU A 140 6.16 -10.31 8.89
CA GLU A 140 5.09 -9.85 9.77
C GLU A 140 5.60 -9.12 11.03
N THR A 141 6.79 -9.49 11.52
CA THR A 141 7.37 -8.87 12.72
C THR A 141 7.89 -7.49 12.38
N ALA A 142 8.66 -7.35 11.29
CA ALA A 142 9.12 -6.05 10.82
C ALA A 142 7.94 -5.16 10.39
N TYR A 143 6.91 -5.72 9.73
CA TYR A 143 5.70 -5.00 9.37
C TYR A 143 5.03 -4.37 10.60
N THR A 144 4.78 -5.18 11.63
CA THR A 144 4.11 -4.71 12.85
C THR A 144 4.93 -3.64 13.55
N HIS A 145 6.24 -3.85 13.68
CA HIS A 145 7.14 -2.90 14.31
C HIS A 145 7.16 -1.55 13.57
N ASN A 146 7.38 -1.57 12.25
CA ASN A 146 7.49 -0.36 11.44
C ASN A 146 6.17 0.40 11.33
N LEU A 147 5.03 -0.32 11.25
CA LEU A 147 3.71 0.30 11.25
C LEU A 147 3.44 1.02 12.58
N LEU A 148 3.71 0.38 13.71
CA LEU A 148 3.53 1.01 15.02
C LEU A 148 4.43 2.24 15.20
N ALA A 149 5.67 2.19 14.73
CA ALA A 149 6.57 3.33 14.76
C ALA A 149 6.03 4.52 13.94
N LEU A 150 5.49 4.26 12.73
CA LEU A 150 4.86 5.30 11.92
C LEU A 150 3.61 5.86 12.60
N LEU A 151 2.73 5.02 13.14
CA LEU A 151 1.52 5.47 13.84
C LEU A 151 1.86 6.35 15.07
N ALA A 152 2.92 6.01 15.81
CA ALA A 152 3.40 6.85 16.90
C ALA A 152 3.90 8.22 16.41
N LEU A 153 4.59 8.28 15.27
CA LEU A 153 4.99 9.55 14.64
C LEU A 153 3.78 10.37 14.17
N GLN A 154 2.72 9.73 13.69
CA GLN A 154 1.48 10.44 13.35
C GLN A 154 0.79 11.00 14.58
N GLU A 155 0.80 10.28 15.71
CA GLU A 155 0.24 10.77 16.96
C GLU A 155 1.05 11.97 17.51
N GLU A 156 2.37 11.94 17.37
CA GLU A 156 3.25 13.04 17.78
C GLU A 156 3.14 14.26 16.84
N PHE A 157 2.97 14.03 15.53
CA PHE A 157 2.94 15.08 14.50
C PHE A 157 1.72 14.95 13.55
N PRO A 158 0.48 15.06 14.04
CA PRO A 158 -0.73 14.76 13.26
C PRO A 158 -0.93 15.69 12.05
N GLU A 159 -0.57 16.96 12.18
CA GLU A 159 -0.67 17.95 11.09
C GLU A 159 0.42 17.74 10.01
N ARG A 160 1.55 17.12 10.39
CA ARG A 160 2.67 16.86 9.47
C ARG A 160 2.47 15.56 8.70
N PHE A 161 1.90 14.55 9.36
CA PHE A 161 1.67 13.21 8.81
C PHE A 161 0.19 12.81 8.94
N PRO A 162 -0.73 13.47 8.21
CA PRO A 162 -2.17 13.26 8.38
C PRO A 162 -2.67 11.93 7.81
N GLU A 163 -1.92 11.31 6.90
CA GLU A 163 -2.37 10.15 6.13
C GLU A 163 -1.77 8.84 6.65
N ASN A 164 -2.58 7.80 6.85
CA ASN A 164 -2.08 6.50 7.30
C ASN A 164 -1.07 5.93 6.28
N PRO A 165 0.07 5.38 6.70
CA PRO A 165 1.13 4.95 5.78
C PRO A 165 0.68 3.86 4.79
N LEU A 166 -0.32 3.05 5.13
CA LEU A 166 -0.85 2.03 4.22
C LEU A 166 -1.69 2.62 3.08
N VAL A 167 -2.18 3.85 3.22
CA VAL A 167 -2.81 4.57 2.10
C VAL A 167 -1.76 4.85 1.03
N THR A 168 -0.57 5.32 1.42
CA THR A 168 0.54 5.53 0.49
C THR A 168 1.02 4.21 -0.11
N LEU A 169 1.37 3.23 0.73
CA LEU A 169 2.04 2.01 0.27
C LEU A 169 1.11 1.05 -0.49
N CYS A 170 -0.18 1.01 -0.15
CA CYS A 170 -1.11 0.07 -0.76
C CYS A 170 -2.13 0.73 -1.69
N GLY A 171 -2.38 2.04 -1.56
CA GLY A 171 -3.46 2.74 -2.27
C GLY A 171 -3.01 3.65 -3.41
N ALA A 172 -1.73 4.04 -3.47
CA ALA A 172 -1.26 5.12 -4.35
C ALA A 172 0.00 4.76 -5.19
N PRO A 173 -0.16 4.06 -6.33
CA PRO A 173 -1.41 3.49 -6.85
C PRO A 173 -1.71 2.09 -6.30
N PHE A 174 -2.99 1.71 -6.34
CA PHE A 174 -3.45 0.38 -5.93
C PHE A 174 -3.05 -0.69 -6.98
N ASP A 175 -2.36 -1.75 -6.55
CA ASP A 175 -1.92 -2.89 -7.36
C ASP A 175 -2.65 -4.19 -6.91
N PRO A 176 -3.81 -4.53 -7.49
CA PRO A 176 -4.59 -5.68 -7.04
C PRO A 176 -3.83 -7.01 -7.08
N PRO A 177 -3.07 -7.35 -8.16
CA PRO A 177 -2.26 -8.58 -8.20
C PRO A 177 -1.23 -8.71 -7.08
N TRP A 178 -0.57 -7.62 -6.67
CA TRP A 178 0.34 -7.64 -5.53
C TRP A 178 -0.43 -7.68 -4.20
N PHE A 179 -1.45 -6.84 -4.06
CA PHE A 179 -2.23 -6.70 -2.83
C PHE A 179 -2.88 -8.01 -2.40
N ALA A 180 -3.38 -8.80 -3.37
CA ALA A 180 -3.97 -10.11 -3.15
C ALA A 180 -3.02 -11.13 -2.48
N LYS A 181 -1.71 -10.90 -2.52
CA LYS A 181 -0.68 -11.78 -1.94
C LYS A 181 -0.32 -11.41 -0.50
N LEU A 182 -0.85 -10.31 0.03
CA LEU A 182 -0.62 -9.91 1.42
C LEU A 182 -1.44 -10.80 2.39
N PRO A 183 -1.03 -10.94 3.66
CA PRO A 183 -1.88 -11.59 4.66
C PRO A 183 -3.24 -10.90 4.78
N LEU A 184 -4.32 -11.67 5.01
CA LEU A 184 -5.68 -11.13 5.03
C LEU A 184 -5.89 -10.01 6.06
N HIS A 185 -5.22 -10.08 7.20
CA HIS A 185 -5.31 -9.03 8.23
C HIS A 185 -4.68 -7.71 7.75
N VAL A 186 -3.57 -7.77 7.01
CA VAL A 186 -2.94 -6.61 6.36
C VAL A 186 -3.86 -6.06 5.28
N GLN A 187 -4.43 -6.93 4.44
CA GLN A 187 -5.38 -6.50 3.40
C GLN A 187 -6.59 -5.78 3.99
N LEU A 188 -7.19 -6.35 5.03
CA LEU A 188 -8.37 -5.77 5.68
C LEU A 188 -8.06 -4.40 6.28
N TYR A 189 -6.95 -4.29 7.03
CA TYR A 189 -6.56 -3.03 7.65
C TYR A 189 -6.21 -1.97 6.61
N ALA A 190 -5.41 -2.30 5.59
CA ALA A 190 -5.05 -1.38 4.52
C ALA A 190 -6.29 -0.90 3.75
N LEU A 191 -7.21 -1.79 3.37
CA LEU A 191 -8.46 -1.41 2.71
C LEU A 191 -9.31 -0.50 3.59
N HIS A 192 -9.41 -0.79 4.89
CA HIS A 192 -10.12 0.09 5.82
C HIS A 192 -9.53 1.51 5.82
N GLN A 193 -8.19 1.64 5.86
CA GLN A 193 -7.52 2.94 5.83
C GLN A 193 -7.71 3.66 4.48
N ILE A 194 -7.58 2.95 3.36
CA ILE A 194 -7.81 3.51 2.02
C ILE A 194 -9.25 4.01 1.89
N PHE A 195 -10.22 3.25 2.38
CA PHE A 195 -11.63 3.61 2.34
C PHE A 195 -11.92 4.84 3.21
N LEU A 196 -11.39 4.87 4.42
CA LEU A 196 -11.50 6.02 5.32
C LEU A 196 -10.89 7.28 4.68
N ASN A 197 -9.70 7.15 4.09
CA ASN A 197 -9.04 8.25 3.39
C ASN A 197 -9.88 8.77 2.21
N GLY A 198 -10.44 7.84 1.42
CA GLY A 198 -11.35 8.16 0.32
C GLY A 198 -12.57 8.97 0.78
N LEU A 199 -13.15 8.59 1.92
CA LEU A 199 -14.27 9.31 2.53
C LEU A 199 -13.88 10.69 3.07
N LEU A 200 -12.74 10.81 3.75
CA LEU A 200 -12.26 12.06 4.32
C LEU A 200 -11.92 13.11 3.26
N HIS A 201 -11.35 12.66 2.14
CA HIS A 201 -10.91 13.54 1.05
C HIS A 201 -11.87 13.58 -0.15
N LEU A 202 -13.00 12.87 -0.08
CA LEU A 202 -13.97 12.73 -1.17
C LEU A 202 -13.32 12.27 -2.49
N THR A 203 -12.39 11.33 -2.40
CA THR A 203 -11.68 10.77 -3.57
C THR A 203 -12.27 9.43 -3.99
N GLU A 204 -12.23 9.17 -5.30
CA GLU A 204 -12.68 7.89 -5.85
C GLU A 204 -11.68 6.77 -5.51
N ILE A 205 -12.20 5.63 -5.05
CA ILE A 205 -11.42 4.44 -4.68
C ILE A 205 -11.83 3.22 -5.51
N VAL A 206 -11.96 3.42 -6.84
CA VAL A 206 -12.51 2.44 -7.79
C VAL A 206 -11.82 1.08 -7.69
N LEU A 207 -10.49 1.01 -7.81
CA LEU A 207 -9.77 -0.27 -7.80
C LEU A 207 -9.86 -1.02 -6.45
N PRO A 208 -9.68 -0.37 -5.27
CA PRO A 208 -9.96 -1.01 -3.98
C PRO A 208 -11.40 -1.54 -3.84
N GLN A 209 -12.38 -0.81 -4.38
CA GLN A 209 -13.78 -1.24 -4.36
C GLN A 209 -14.03 -2.44 -5.28
N GLU A 210 -13.53 -2.40 -6.51
CA GLU A 210 -13.59 -3.51 -7.46
C GLU A 210 -12.92 -4.77 -6.91
N TYR A 211 -11.79 -4.61 -6.20
CA TYR A 211 -11.10 -5.71 -5.52
C TYR A 211 -12.01 -6.42 -4.51
N LEU A 212 -12.74 -5.66 -3.66
CA LEU A 212 -13.70 -6.23 -2.71
C LEU A 212 -14.90 -6.88 -3.39
N GLN A 213 -15.28 -6.41 -4.57
CA GLN A 213 -16.40 -6.95 -5.36
C GLN A 213 -16.01 -8.18 -6.20
N ASP A 214 -14.71 -8.51 -6.32
CA ASP A 214 -14.26 -9.66 -7.09
C ASP A 214 -14.76 -10.98 -6.48
N LYS A 215 -15.60 -11.68 -7.25
CA LYS A 215 -16.14 -13.00 -6.88
C LYS A 215 -15.05 -14.04 -6.63
N ARG A 216 -13.88 -13.93 -7.27
CA ARG A 216 -12.74 -14.85 -7.08
C ARG A 216 -12.13 -14.67 -5.70
N PHE A 217 -11.88 -13.42 -5.31
CA PHE A 217 -11.41 -13.07 -3.97
C PHE A 217 -12.35 -13.62 -2.90
N LEU A 218 -13.65 -13.31 -3.00
CA LEU A 218 -14.66 -13.74 -2.03
C LEU A 218 -14.80 -15.27 -1.91
N LYS A 219 -14.73 -15.99 -3.03
CA LYS A 219 -14.78 -17.46 -3.05
C LYS A 219 -13.55 -18.07 -2.37
N GLY A 220 -12.39 -17.41 -2.46
CA GLY A 220 -11.16 -17.84 -1.80
C GLY A 220 -11.17 -17.66 -0.27
N LEU A 221 -12.05 -16.81 0.26
CA LEU A 221 -12.17 -16.58 1.69
C LEU A 221 -12.98 -17.68 2.38
N SER A 222 -12.54 -18.06 3.59
CA SER A 222 -13.35 -18.84 4.53
C SER A 222 -14.56 -18.02 5.00
N ALA A 223 -15.62 -18.68 5.49
CA ALA A 223 -16.81 -18.00 5.99
C ALA A 223 -16.49 -16.94 7.06
N LYS A 224 -15.63 -17.29 8.03
CA LYS A 224 -15.16 -16.39 9.10
C LYS A 224 -14.44 -15.15 8.54
N ASN A 225 -13.65 -15.32 7.48
CA ASN A 225 -12.89 -14.22 6.90
C ASN A 225 -13.73 -13.37 5.94
N ARG A 226 -14.88 -13.85 5.44
CA ARG A 226 -15.75 -13.04 4.55
C ARG A 226 -16.44 -11.90 5.27
N GLU A 227 -16.86 -12.12 6.50
CA GLU A 227 -17.69 -11.16 7.24
C GLU A 227 -17.02 -9.77 7.38
N PRO A 228 -15.73 -9.64 7.78
CA PRO A 228 -15.10 -8.33 7.89
C PRO A 228 -14.98 -7.56 6.56
N PHE A 229 -14.64 -8.23 5.46
CA PHE A 229 -14.58 -7.59 4.14
C PHE A 229 -15.97 -7.23 3.63
N SER A 230 -16.97 -8.06 3.91
CA SER A 230 -18.36 -7.77 3.59
C SER A 230 -18.89 -6.56 4.36
N TYR A 231 -18.54 -6.46 5.65
CA TYR A 231 -18.86 -5.30 6.48
C TYR A 231 -18.23 -4.03 5.92
N LEU A 232 -16.94 -4.07 5.57
CA LEU A 232 -16.22 -2.94 5.01
C LEU A 232 -16.89 -2.41 3.71
N LEU A 233 -17.13 -3.29 2.74
CA LEU A 233 -17.75 -2.88 1.48
C LEU A 233 -19.18 -2.37 1.70
N THR A 234 -19.99 -3.07 2.50
CA THR A 234 -21.37 -2.66 2.78
C THR A 234 -21.41 -1.29 3.43
N SER A 235 -20.58 -1.05 4.44
CA SER A 235 -20.52 0.22 5.16
C SER A 235 -20.17 1.36 4.22
N HIS A 236 -19.22 1.15 3.32
CA HIS A 236 -18.83 2.15 2.33
C HIS A 236 -19.96 2.50 1.35
N LEU A 237 -20.63 1.47 0.80
CA LEU A 237 -21.79 1.67 -0.08
C LEU A 237 -22.90 2.45 0.63
N LEU A 238 -23.16 2.15 1.91
CA LEU A 238 -24.17 2.86 2.69
C LEU A 238 -23.78 4.32 2.97
N ILE A 239 -22.51 4.60 3.27
CA ILE A 239 -22.01 5.97 3.47
C ILE A 239 -22.13 6.80 2.18
N GLN A 240 -21.90 6.18 1.02
CA GLN A 240 -22.09 6.81 -0.28
C GLN A 240 -23.58 6.95 -0.69
N GLY A 241 -24.52 6.52 0.15
CA GLY A 241 -25.95 6.51 -0.17
C GLY A 241 -26.36 5.46 -1.21
N GLN A 242 -25.47 4.54 -1.60
CA GLN A 242 -25.72 3.48 -2.57
C GLN A 242 -26.48 2.29 -1.93
N THR A 243 -27.65 2.57 -1.35
CA THR A 243 -28.47 1.61 -0.58
C THR A 243 -28.94 0.42 -1.42
N GLN A 244 -29.19 0.61 -2.72
CA GLN A 244 -29.55 -0.47 -3.64
C GLN A 244 -28.36 -1.40 -3.89
N ALA A 245 -27.17 -0.85 -4.13
CA ALA A 245 -25.94 -1.63 -4.32
C ALA A 245 -25.59 -2.40 -3.03
N ALA A 246 -25.75 -1.77 -1.87
CA ALA A 246 -25.58 -2.44 -0.57
C ALA A 246 -26.56 -3.60 -0.39
N SER A 247 -27.83 -3.43 -0.81
CA SER A 247 -28.83 -4.51 -0.77
C SER A 247 -28.45 -5.68 -1.68
N ALA A 248 -28.13 -5.40 -2.94
CA ALA A 248 -27.70 -6.41 -3.90
C ALA A 248 -26.45 -7.17 -3.44
N TRP A 249 -25.53 -6.47 -2.76
CA TRP A 249 -24.36 -7.08 -2.15
C TRP A 249 -24.72 -8.02 -0.99
N LEU A 250 -25.59 -7.57 -0.08
CA LEU A 250 -26.00 -8.35 1.10
C LEU A 250 -26.85 -9.58 0.73
N ASP A 251 -27.63 -9.49 -0.34
CA ASP A 251 -28.50 -10.58 -0.83
C ASP A 251 -27.74 -11.58 -1.74
N ASN A 252 -26.45 -11.32 -2.01
CA ASN A 252 -25.61 -12.21 -2.80
C ASN A 252 -25.39 -13.56 -2.08
N THR A 253 -25.61 -14.67 -2.79
CA THR A 253 -25.49 -16.04 -2.28
C THR A 253 -24.11 -16.40 -1.71
N LEU A 254 -23.06 -15.64 -2.05
CA LEU A 254 -21.72 -15.83 -1.49
C LEU A 254 -21.61 -15.34 -0.03
N GLN A 255 -22.53 -14.48 0.40
CA GLN A 255 -22.67 -14.04 1.78
C GLN A 255 -23.41 -15.13 2.58
N GLN A 256 -22.83 -15.58 3.68
CA GLN A 256 -23.50 -16.52 4.59
C GLN A 256 -24.53 -15.84 5.51
N GLY A 257 -24.60 -14.52 5.44
CA GLY A 257 -25.49 -13.67 6.21
C GLY A 257 -25.02 -12.23 6.11
N ALA A 258 -25.91 -11.29 6.43
CA ALA A 258 -25.53 -9.89 6.58
C ALA A 258 -24.63 -9.76 7.84
N PRO A 259 -23.50 -9.04 7.75
CA PRO A 259 -22.75 -8.62 8.92
C PRO A 259 -23.65 -7.95 9.97
N LEU A 260 -23.28 -8.04 11.25
CA LEU A 260 -24.09 -7.44 12.31
C LEU A 260 -24.23 -5.92 12.12
N GLY A 261 -25.42 -5.39 12.36
CA GLY A 261 -25.73 -3.95 12.31
C GLY A 261 -26.01 -3.40 10.90
N VAL A 262 -25.41 -3.93 9.83
CA VAL A 262 -25.54 -3.31 8.50
C VAL A 262 -26.94 -3.40 7.91
N ARG A 263 -27.71 -4.44 8.28
CA ARG A 263 -29.13 -4.55 7.88
C ARG A 263 -29.98 -3.45 8.52
N GLY A 264 -29.80 -3.22 9.82
CA GLY A 264 -30.47 -2.13 10.53
C GLY A 264 -30.09 -0.77 9.96
N TRP A 265 -28.81 -0.56 9.63
CA TRP A 265 -28.33 0.69 9.02
C TRP A 265 -28.98 0.95 7.66
N ARG A 266 -29.00 -0.05 6.79
CA ARG A 266 -29.68 0.05 5.48
C ARG A 266 -31.17 0.39 5.65
N GLN A 267 -31.88 -0.30 6.54
CA GLN A 267 -33.31 -0.05 6.81
C GLN A 267 -33.55 1.37 7.33
N PHE A 268 -32.68 1.85 8.22
CA PHE A 268 -32.75 3.20 8.73
C PHE A 268 -32.60 4.24 7.62
N LEU A 269 -31.60 4.09 6.74
CA LEU A 269 -31.41 4.97 5.59
C LEU A 269 -32.56 4.93 4.57
N ALA A 270 -33.30 3.81 4.51
CA ALA A 270 -34.51 3.67 3.70
C ALA A 270 -35.78 4.27 4.36
N GLY A 271 -35.69 4.80 5.59
CA GLY A 271 -36.83 5.30 6.35
C GLY A 271 -37.66 4.21 7.03
N GLU A 272 -37.21 2.95 7.02
CA GLU A 272 -37.89 1.79 7.61
C GLU A 272 -37.56 1.67 9.12
N THR A 273 -37.79 2.73 9.91
CA THR A 273 -37.28 2.86 11.28
C THR A 273 -37.66 1.68 12.20
N THR A 274 -38.91 1.22 12.18
CA THR A 274 -39.35 0.09 13.01
C THR A 274 -38.63 -1.20 12.65
N ALA A 275 -38.41 -1.46 11.36
CA ALA A 275 -37.67 -2.62 10.90
C ALA A 275 -36.18 -2.52 11.28
N ALA A 276 -35.62 -1.31 11.20
CA ALA A 276 -34.25 -1.03 11.60
C ALA A 276 -34.02 -1.35 13.09
N ILE A 277 -34.90 -0.87 13.98
CA ILE A 277 -34.85 -1.15 15.43
C ILE A 277 -34.86 -2.67 15.67
N HIS A 278 -35.80 -3.39 15.06
CA HIS A 278 -35.90 -4.84 15.22
C HIS A 278 -34.63 -5.57 14.76
N SER A 279 -34.03 -5.15 13.64
CA SER A 279 -32.76 -5.72 13.17
C SER A 279 -31.61 -5.46 14.15
N TYR A 280 -31.51 -4.25 14.70
CA TYR A 280 -30.48 -3.93 15.69
C TYR A 280 -30.65 -4.72 16.99
N GLU A 281 -31.87 -4.86 17.51
CA GLU A 281 -32.16 -5.66 18.70
C GLU A 281 -31.75 -7.13 18.52
N LYS A 282 -32.06 -7.71 17.35
CA LYS A 282 -31.69 -9.07 17.00
C LYS A 282 -30.17 -9.26 16.98
N ASP A 283 -29.44 -8.31 16.40
CA ASP A 283 -27.98 -8.37 16.35
C ASP A 283 -27.35 -8.15 17.72
N LEU A 284 -27.89 -7.24 18.54
CA LEU A 284 -27.46 -7.01 19.92
C LEU A 284 -27.62 -8.27 20.78
N ALA A 285 -28.71 -9.02 20.61
CA ALA A 285 -28.91 -10.29 21.30
C ALA A 285 -27.83 -11.33 20.96
N LYS A 286 -27.39 -11.39 19.69
CA LYS A 286 -26.28 -12.28 19.27
C LYS A 286 -24.96 -11.87 19.92
N ILE A 287 -24.64 -10.57 19.91
CA ILE A 287 -23.40 -10.04 20.51
C ILE A 287 -23.36 -10.36 22.01
N ARG A 288 -24.46 -10.11 22.73
CA ARG A 288 -24.55 -10.43 24.16
C ARG A 288 -24.32 -11.90 24.45
N LYS A 289 -24.85 -12.80 23.61
CA LYS A 289 -24.63 -14.24 23.75
C LYS A 289 -23.18 -14.66 23.46
N ALA A 290 -22.51 -14.00 22.53
CA ALA A 290 -21.12 -14.32 22.17
C ALA A 290 -20.10 -13.86 23.22
N ASN A 291 -20.46 -12.87 24.04
CA ASN A 291 -19.60 -12.30 25.09
C ASN A 291 -19.87 -12.87 26.49
N GLN A 292 -20.71 -13.91 26.60
CA GLN A 292 -20.94 -14.69 27.82
C GLN A 292 -20.11 -15.96 27.78
#